data_AF-A0A482WMF0-F1
#
_entry.id   AF-A0A482WMF0-F1
#
_cell.length_a   1.000
_cell.length_b   1.000
_cell.length_c   1.000
_cell.angle_alpha   90.00
_cell.angle_beta   90.00
_cell.angle_gamma   90.00
#
_symmetry.space_group_name_H-M   'P 1'
#
loop_
_entity.id
_entity.type
_entity.pdbx_description
1 polymer ?
#
loop_
_entity_poly.entity_id
_entity_poly.type
_entity_poly.pdbx_seq_one_letter_code
_entity_poly.pdbx_strand_id
1 'polypeptide(L)'
;MEKQPFSLINIHQRIPNARLEFTAPFDFDQLCVLVPKAEKNRIWMFILLCFESEVWILIAVCYVLSIVIWYIVRSVIDRKQPDCILLAIELLQIFLNSSIKRKLNTTSERVFVVFVVIFSLLMAHTYQTYLVKSFSMRTYKKDINTLEDLDKSHLKV
;
A
#
# COMPACT_ATOMS: atom_id res chain seq x y z
N MET A 1 27.34 -49.15 -39.03
CA MET A 1 26.53 -47.92 -39.12
C MET A 1 26.80 -47.14 -37.85
N GLU A 2 27.86 -46.32 -37.78
CA GLU A 2 27.90 -44.91 -38.27
C GLU A 2 26.77 -44.11 -37.59
N LYS A 3 27.00 -43.16 -36.67
CA LYS A 3 27.76 -41.91 -36.82
C LYS A 3 28.20 -41.32 -35.45
N GLN A 4 29.47 -40.95 -35.34
CA GLN A 4 29.89 -39.64 -34.78
C GLN A 4 29.46 -38.56 -35.81
N PRO A 5 29.24 -37.25 -35.50
CA PRO A 5 30.22 -36.49 -34.70
C PRO A 5 29.80 -35.13 -34.03
N PHE A 6 30.75 -34.58 -33.24
CA PHE A 6 31.01 -33.16 -32.88
C PHE A 6 29.98 -32.37 -32.03
N SER A 7 30.35 -31.52 -31.08
CA SER A 7 31.62 -30.84 -30.79
C SER A 7 31.70 -30.52 -29.29
N LEU A 8 32.66 -31.12 -28.59
CA LEU A 8 33.12 -30.67 -27.27
C LEU A 8 33.94 -29.39 -27.47
N ILE A 9 33.45 -28.27 -26.95
CA ILE A 9 34.31 -27.12 -26.64
C ILE A 9 34.54 -27.14 -25.13
N ASN A 10 35.78 -27.50 -24.79
CA ASN A 10 36.44 -27.34 -23.51
C ASN A 10 36.16 -25.99 -22.88
N ILE A 11 36.06 -25.94 -21.55
CA ILE A 11 37.08 -25.37 -20.64
C ILE A 11 36.75 -25.89 -19.22
N HIS A 12 37.60 -26.74 -18.62
CA HIS A 12 38.31 -26.46 -17.36
C HIS A 12 39.08 -27.70 -16.84
N GLN A 13 40.34 -27.78 -17.24
CA GLN A 13 41.49 -28.01 -16.34
C GLN A 13 41.37 -29.04 -15.19
N ARG A 14 41.46 -30.31 -15.58
CA ARG A 14 42.36 -31.37 -15.06
C ARG A 14 42.99 -31.16 -13.65
N ILE A 15 42.32 -31.66 -12.61
CA ILE A 15 42.95 -32.13 -11.37
C ILE A 15 43.17 -33.65 -11.51
N PRO A 16 44.37 -34.20 -11.25
CA PRO A 16 44.60 -35.63 -11.39
C PRO A 16 43.95 -36.40 -10.24
N ASN A 17 42.76 -36.93 -10.49
CA ASN A 17 42.01 -37.86 -9.62
C ASN A 17 42.66 -39.25 -9.59
N ALA A 18 43.92 -39.36 -9.20
CA ALA A 18 44.65 -40.61 -9.34
C ALA A 18 44.47 -41.59 -8.15
N ARG A 19 43.83 -41.21 -7.03
CA ARG A 19 43.65 -42.12 -5.86
C ARG A 19 42.40 -41.89 -4.98
N LEU A 20 41.34 -41.24 -5.47
CA LEU A 20 40.09 -41.12 -4.70
C LEU A 20 38.91 -41.68 -5.51
N GLU A 21 38.34 -42.78 -5.05
CA GLU A 21 36.99 -43.20 -5.45
C GLU A 21 35.98 -42.43 -4.60
N PHE A 22 35.16 -41.60 -5.25
CA PHE A 22 34.11 -40.84 -4.57
C PHE A 22 32.84 -41.68 -4.50
N THR A 23 32.28 -41.84 -3.29
CA THR A 23 30.96 -42.42 -3.09
C THR A 23 29.87 -41.53 -3.71
N ALA A 24 28.74 -42.11 -4.11
CA ALA A 24 27.60 -41.36 -4.64
C ALA A 24 27.27 -40.16 -3.73
N PRO A 25 27.07 -38.96 -4.30
CA PRO A 25 26.85 -37.75 -3.52
C PRO A 25 25.61 -37.93 -2.66
N PHE A 26 25.79 -37.74 -1.35
CA PHE A 26 24.70 -37.84 -0.36
C PHE A 26 23.86 -36.57 -0.33
N ASP A 27 24.47 -35.41 -0.59
CA ASP A 27 23.79 -34.12 -0.62
C ASP A 27 24.37 -33.23 -1.74
N PHE A 28 23.53 -32.37 -2.30
CA PHE A 28 23.92 -31.42 -3.34
C PHE A 28 23.84 -30.01 -2.78
N ASP A 29 24.99 -29.43 -2.46
CA ASP A 29 25.07 -28.02 -2.12
C ASP A 29 24.74 -27.17 -3.35
N GLN A 30 23.72 -26.32 -3.21
CA GLN A 30 23.39 -25.33 -4.23
C GLN A 30 24.17 -24.05 -3.97
N LEU A 31 24.67 -23.41 -5.03
CA LEU A 31 25.38 -22.14 -4.94
C LEU A 31 24.39 -21.04 -4.53
N CYS A 32 24.47 -20.59 -3.28
CA CYS A 32 23.65 -19.52 -2.73
C CYS A 32 24.49 -18.26 -2.52
N VAL A 33 24.00 -17.11 -3.00
CA VAL A 33 24.63 -15.82 -2.73
C VAL A 33 24.00 -15.22 -1.48
N LEU A 34 24.82 -14.90 -0.48
CA LEU A 34 24.37 -14.23 0.74
C LEU A 34 24.28 -12.72 0.49
N VAL A 35 23.07 -12.17 0.54
CA VAL A 35 22.81 -10.74 0.29
C VAL A 35 22.36 -10.05 1.59
N PRO A 36 22.78 -8.80 1.86
CA PRO A 36 22.27 -8.03 2.99
C PRO A 36 20.75 -7.88 2.92
N LYS A 37 20.08 -8.10 4.06
CA LYS A 37 18.62 -8.03 4.18
C LYS A 37 18.11 -6.61 3.87
N ALA A 38 16.99 -6.51 3.17
CA ALA A 38 16.49 -5.24 2.65
C ALA A 38 16.30 -4.17 3.74
N GLU A 39 16.68 -2.93 3.42
CA GLU A 39 16.59 -1.78 4.34
C GLU A 39 15.16 -1.53 4.82
N LYS A 40 15.04 -1.16 6.10
CA LYS A 40 13.79 -0.73 6.73
C LYS A 40 13.28 0.55 6.04
N ASN A 41 12.11 0.48 5.43
CA ASN A 41 11.52 1.64 4.76
C ASN A 41 11.16 2.76 5.76
N ARG A 42 11.15 4.02 5.31
CA ARG A 42 10.83 5.19 6.16
C ARG A 42 9.34 5.19 6.54
N ILE A 43 9.07 4.89 7.81
CA ILE A 43 7.73 4.74 8.40
C ILE A 43 6.79 5.93 8.12
N TRP A 44 7.30 7.18 8.16
CA TRP A 44 6.50 8.39 7.96
C TRP A 44 5.85 8.49 6.59
N MET A 45 6.54 8.02 5.55
CA MET A 45 6.02 8.05 4.18
C MET A 45 4.89 7.04 4.01
N PHE A 46 4.92 5.95 4.80
CA PHE A 46 3.87 4.93 4.83
C PHE A 46 2.58 5.41 5.51
N ILE A 47 2.66 6.38 6.43
CA ILE A 47 1.45 6.97 7.05
C ILE A 47 0.64 7.72 5.99
N LEU A 48 1.30 8.45 5.09
CA LEU A 48 0.65 9.20 4.01
C LEU A 48 0.29 8.30 2.81
N LEU A 49 1.08 7.26 2.54
CA LEU A 49 0.80 6.24 1.52
C LEU A 49 -0.03 5.05 2.02
N CYS A 50 -0.55 5.09 3.25
CA CYS A 50 -1.31 3.96 3.80
C CYS A 50 -2.51 3.58 2.92
N PHE A 51 -3.07 4.55 2.22
CA PHE A 51 -4.11 4.32 1.24
C PHE A 51 -3.55 4.40 -0.17
N GLU A 52 -3.88 3.39 -0.98
CA GLU A 52 -3.70 3.44 -2.43
C GLU A 52 -4.40 4.67 -3.01
N SER A 53 -3.90 5.19 -4.13
CA SER A 53 -4.42 6.40 -4.77
C SER A 53 -5.92 6.31 -5.08
N GLU A 54 -6.44 5.11 -5.30
CA GLU A 54 -7.86 4.83 -5.53
C GLU A 54 -8.75 5.25 -4.35
N VAL A 55 -8.32 4.96 -3.12
CA VAL A 55 -9.11 5.28 -1.92
C VAL A 55 -9.13 6.79 -1.67
N TRP A 56 -8.03 7.49 -1.94
CA TRP A 56 -8.00 8.95 -1.84
C TRP A 56 -8.96 9.62 -2.82
N ILE A 57 -9.03 9.12 -4.06
CA ILE A 57 -9.98 9.60 -5.05
C ILE A 57 -11.42 9.33 -4.58
N LEU A 58 -11.70 8.14 -4.04
CA LEU A 58 -13.02 7.80 -3.52
C LEU A 58 -13.44 8.72 -2.36
N ILE A 59 -12.54 9.00 -1.41
CA ILE A 59 -12.79 9.94 -0.31
C ILE A 59 -13.12 11.34 -0.86
N ALA A 60 -12.33 11.83 -1.82
CA ALA A 60 -12.54 13.14 -2.42
C ALA A 60 -13.91 13.21 -3.12
N VAL A 61 -14.30 12.18 -3.87
CA VAL A 61 -15.61 12.10 -4.53
C VAL A 61 -16.73 12.09 -3.50
N CYS A 62 -16.66 11.25 -2.46
CA CYS A 62 -17.67 11.20 -1.40
C CYS A 62 -17.82 12.55 -0.68
N TYR A 63 -16.71 13.26 -0.46
CA TYR A 63 -16.72 14.58 0.15
C TYR A 63 -17.41 15.62 -0.74
N VAL A 64 -17.09 15.65 -2.04
CA VAL A 64 -17.74 16.54 -3.01
C VAL A 64 -19.24 16.26 -3.11
N LEU A 65 -19.64 14.98 -3.17
CA LEU A 65 -21.05 14.58 -3.18
C LEU A 65 -21.77 15.06 -1.91
N SER A 66 -21.11 14.95 -0.75
CA SER A 66 -21.66 15.42 0.52
C SER A 66 -21.89 16.93 0.52
N ILE A 67 -20.98 17.72 -0.07
CA ILE A 67 -21.15 19.17 -0.24
C ILE A 67 -22.33 19.47 -1.15
N VAL A 68 -22.45 18.78 -2.28
CA VAL A 68 -23.55 19.00 -3.25
C VAL A 68 -24.90 18.68 -2.61
N ILE A 69 -25.03 17.54 -1.93
CA ILE A 69 -26.26 17.17 -1.23
C ILE A 69 -26.60 18.21 -0.16
N TRP A 70 -25.60 18.62 0.62
CA TRP A 70 -25.79 19.63 1.66
C TRP A 70 -26.22 20.99 1.09
N TYR A 71 -25.65 21.39 -0.04
CA TYR A 71 -26.04 22.60 -0.77
C TYR A 71 -27.49 22.52 -1.26
N ILE A 72 -27.92 21.39 -1.84
CA ILE A 72 -29.29 21.18 -2.32
C ILE A 72 -30.28 21.23 -1.14
N VAL A 73 -30.00 20.50 -0.07
CA VAL A 73 -30.84 20.49 1.15
C VAL A 73 -31.03 21.91 1.67
N ARG A 74 -29.95 22.69 1.71
CA ARG A 74 -29.98 24.08 2.17
C ARG A 74 -30.74 25.01 1.21
N SER A 75 -30.52 24.85 -0.09
CA SER A 75 -31.16 25.65 -1.13
C SER A 75 -32.69 25.45 -1.12
N VAL A 76 -33.15 24.22 -0.90
CA VAL A 76 -34.57 23.87 -0.85
C VAL A 76 -35.24 24.33 0.45
N ILE A 77 -34.57 24.16 1.60
CA ILE A 77 -35.17 24.43 2.93
C ILE A 77 -35.10 25.91 3.30
N ASP A 78 -33.91 26.52 3.26
CA ASP A 78 -33.70 27.88 3.79
C ASP A 78 -34.00 28.97 2.73
N ARG A 79 -34.15 28.61 1.45
CA ARG A 79 -34.30 29.53 0.28
C ARG A 79 -33.29 30.69 0.24
N LYS A 80 -32.21 30.59 1.00
CA LYS A 80 -31.14 31.57 1.09
C LYS A 80 -29.90 30.98 0.45
N GLN A 81 -29.17 31.77 -0.34
CA GLN A 81 -27.93 31.30 -0.93
C GLN A 81 -26.90 31.08 0.17
N PRO A 82 -26.42 29.83 0.39
CA PRO A 82 -25.41 29.57 1.38
C PRO A 82 -24.01 29.80 0.80
N ASP A 83 -23.10 30.34 1.61
CA ASP A 83 -21.69 30.46 1.24
C ASP A 83 -21.06 29.06 1.12
N CYS A 84 -20.63 28.68 -0.08
CA CYS A 84 -20.07 27.34 -0.34
C CYS A 84 -18.87 27.01 0.55
N ILE A 85 -18.03 28.01 0.87
CA ILE A 85 -16.84 27.84 1.72
C ILE A 85 -17.24 27.51 3.16
N LEU A 86 -18.28 28.16 3.68
CA LEU A 86 -18.77 27.89 5.04
C LEU A 86 -19.33 26.46 5.13
N LEU A 87 -20.11 26.03 4.13
CA LEU A 87 -20.64 24.66 4.07
C LEU A 87 -19.51 23.62 4.00
N ALA A 88 -18.47 23.89 3.22
CA ALA A 88 -17.30 23.02 3.13
C ALA A 88 -16.58 22.92 4.49
N ILE A 89 -16.38 24.04 5.19
CA ILE A 89 -15.75 24.03 6.52
C ILE A 89 -16.59 23.25 7.54
N GLU A 90 -17.92 23.43 7.53
CA GLU A 90 -18.82 22.69 8.41
C GLU A 90 -18.77 21.17 8.15
N LEU A 91 -18.80 20.76 6.87
CA LEU A 91 -18.69 19.34 6.51
C LEU A 91 -17.31 18.78 6.83
N LEU A 92 -16.25 19.56 6.65
CA LEU A 92 -14.89 19.19 7.05
C LEU A 92 -14.79 18.96 8.56
N GLN A 93 -15.43 19.81 9.37
CA GLN A 93 -15.49 19.63 10.83
C GLN A 93 -16.18 18.31 11.20
N ILE A 94 -17.30 18.00 10.55
CA ILE A 94 -18.02 16.74 10.75
C ILE A 94 -17.15 15.55 10.34
N PHE A 95 -16.48 15.65 9.18
CA PHE A 95 -15.61 14.60 8.66
C PHE A 95 -14.40 14.33 9.55
N LEU A 96 -13.86 15.37 10.18
CA LEU A 96 -12.81 15.29 11.19
C LEU A 96 -13.33 14.84 12.57
N ASN A 97 -14.59 14.38 12.66
CA ASN A 97 -15.27 13.96 13.89
C ASN A 97 -15.25 15.06 14.98
N SER A 98 -15.32 16.33 14.56
CA SER A 98 -15.36 17.49 15.45
C SER A 98 -16.81 17.88 15.80
N SER A 99 -16.98 18.54 16.95
CA SER A 99 -18.29 18.93 17.46
C SER A 99 -18.99 19.95 16.56
N ILE A 100 -20.24 19.63 16.19
CA ILE A 100 -21.10 20.51 15.41
C ILE A 100 -21.63 21.63 16.31
N LYS A 101 -21.27 22.88 16.00
CA LYS A 101 -21.74 24.05 16.76
C LYS A 101 -23.14 24.53 16.34
N ARG A 102 -23.69 23.98 15.26
CA ARG A 102 -24.92 24.48 14.62
C ARG A 102 -26.15 23.68 15.06
N LYS A 103 -27.27 24.38 15.24
CA LYS A 103 -28.59 23.80 15.54
C LYS A 103 -29.22 23.25 14.25
N LEU A 104 -29.50 21.94 14.22
CA LEU A 104 -30.19 21.26 13.12
C LEU A 104 -31.70 21.38 13.32
N ASN A 105 -32.40 22.09 12.44
CA ASN A 105 -33.81 22.39 12.62
C ASN A 105 -34.71 21.34 11.93
N THR A 106 -34.27 20.81 10.80
CA THR A 106 -35.07 19.90 9.97
C THR A 106 -34.66 18.43 10.16
N THR A 107 -35.63 17.51 10.12
CA THR A 107 -35.37 16.07 10.24
C THR A 107 -34.45 15.55 9.12
N SER A 108 -34.63 16.02 7.88
CA SER A 108 -33.79 15.63 6.74
C SER A 108 -32.31 16.02 6.93
N GLU A 109 -32.05 17.20 7.49
CA GLU A 109 -30.69 17.64 7.83
C GLU A 109 -30.05 16.73 8.88
N ARG A 110 -30.83 16.34 9.90
CA ARG A 110 -30.36 15.45 10.98
C ARG A 110 -30.02 14.08 10.45
N VAL A 111 -30.89 13.47 9.64
CA VAL A 111 -30.64 12.15 9.06
C VAL A 111 -29.40 12.15 8.18
N PHE A 112 -29.22 13.18 7.35
CA PHE A 112 -28.02 13.32 6.53
C PHE A 112 -26.75 13.47 7.37
N VAL A 113 -26.76 14.36 8.37
CA VAL A 113 -25.60 14.57 9.25
C VAL A 113 -25.25 13.30 10.01
N VAL A 114 -26.24 12.57 10.54
CA VAL A 114 -26.01 11.28 11.22
C VAL A 114 -25.36 10.27 10.27
N PHE A 115 -25.84 10.18 9.04
CA PHE A 115 -25.24 9.31 8.03
C PHE A 115 -23.77 9.69 7.74
N VAL A 116 -23.49 10.98 7.53
CA VAL A 116 -22.12 11.46 7.27
C VAL A 116 -21.21 11.21 8.47
N VAL A 117 -21.69 11.40 9.70
CA VAL A 117 -20.93 11.12 10.93
C VAL A 117 -20.60 9.64 11.05
N ILE A 118 -21.57 8.75 10.83
CA ILE A 118 -21.31 7.31 10.90
C ILE A 118 -20.29 6.91 9.82
N PHE A 119 -20.44 7.42 8.61
CA PHE A 119 -19.50 7.18 7.52
C PHE A 119 -18.09 7.68 7.83
N SER A 120 -17.93 8.91 8.33
CA SER A 120 -16.62 9.47 8.69
C SER A 120 -15.96 8.73 9.84
N LEU A 121 -16.75 8.27 10.82
CA LEU A 121 -16.26 7.42 11.90
C LEU A 121 -15.73 6.08 11.36
N LEU A 122 -16.51 5.38 10.53
CA LEU A 122 -16.09 4.12 9.93
C LEU A 122 -14.79 4.28 9.11
N MET A 123 -14.68 5.36 8.35
CA MET A 123 -13.49 5.62 7.55
C MET A 123 -12.27 5.94 8.43
N ALA A 124 -12.44 6.77 9.46
CA ALA A 124 -11.37 7.09 10.41
C ALA A 124 -10.90 5.85 11.17
N HIS A 125 -11.82 4.99 11.61
CA HIS A 125 -11.48 3.72 12.27
C HIS A 125 -10.74 2.77 11.34
N THR A 126 -11.20 2.62 10.09
CA THR A 126 -10.53 1.77 9.10
C THR A 126 -9.11 2.25 8.84
N TYR A 127 -8.92 3.56 8.71
CA TYR A 127 -7.59 4.16 8.57
C TYR A 127 -6.70 3.88 9.78
N GLN A 128 -7.22 4.06 11.00
CA GLN A 128 -6.50 3.76 12.24
C GLN A 128 -6.13 2.27 12.33
N THR A 129 -7.06 1.36 12.01
CA THR A 129 -6.81 -0.09 12.02
C THR A 129 -5.74 -0.47 11.00
N TYR A 130 -5.79 0.10 9.80
CA TYR A 130 -4.79 -0.16 8.77
C TYR A 130 -3.41 0.36 9.15
N LEU A 131 -3.35 1.57 9.71
CA LEU A 131 -2.11 2.12 10.26
C LEU A 131 -1.53 1.22 11.34
N VAL A 132 -2.32 0.83 12.35
CA VAL A 132 -1.87 -0.06 13.42
C VAL A 132 -1.34 -1.37 12.86
N LYS A 133 -2.05 -1.97 11.90
CA LYS A 133 -1.61 -3.19 11.21
C LYS A 133 -0.26 -2.99 10.49
N SER A 134 -0.11 -1.88 9.77
CA SER A 134 1.14 -1.52 9.09
C SER A 134 2.29 -1.28 10.07
N PHE A 135 2.02 -0.67 11.23
CA PHE A 135 3.03 -0.48 12.27
C PHE A 135 3.46 -1.80 12.92
N SER A 136 2.53 -2.73 13.13
CA SER A 136 2.82 -4.04 13.71
C SER A 136 3.55 -4.98 12.73
N MET A 137 3.19 -4.92 11.44
CA MET A 137 3.89 -5.68 10.39
C MET A 137 5.11 -4.89 9.92
N ARG A 138 6.32 -5.30 10.33
CA ARG A 138 7.57 -4.72 9.80
C ARG A 138 7.57 -4.83 8.27
N THR A 139 7.27 -3.74 7.60
CA THR A 139 7.21 -3.68 6.13
C THR A 139 8.65 -3.54 5.64
N TYR A 140 9.32 -4.68 5.46
CA TYR A 140 10.60 -4.74 4.78
C TYR A 140 10.37 -4.45 3.29
N LYS A 141 11.32 -3.75 2.66
CA LYS A 141 11.32 -3.69 1.19
C LYS A 141 11.41 -5.11 0.62
N LYS A 142 10.90 -5.31 -0.59
CA LYS A 142 10.91 -6.61 -1.28
C LYS A 142 12.35 -7.16 -1.27
N ASP A 143 12.55 -8.33 -0.68
CA ASP A 143 13.87 -8.97 -0.62
C ASP A 143 14.33 -9.38 -2.03
N ILE A 144 15.65 -9.31 -2.27
CA ILE A 144 16.28 -9.77 -3.51
C ILE A 144 16.28 -11.30 -3.48
N ASN A 145 15.37 -11.91 -4.22
CA ASN A 145 15.19 -13.37 -4.22
C ASN A 145 15.67 -14.03 -5.52
N THR A 146 16.09 -13.26 -6.52
CA THR A 146 16.55 -13.78 -7.82
C THR A 146 17.90 -13.21 -8.21
N LEU A 147 18.69 -13.98 -8.97
CA LEU A 147 19.98 -13.51 -9.52
C LEU A 147 19.80 -12.31 -10.46
N GLU A 148 18.64 -12.22 -11.12
CA GLU A 148 18.29 -11.09 -12.00
C GLU A 148 18.04 -9.80 -11.21
N ASP A 149 17.42 -9.92 -10.02
CA ASP A 149 17.27 -8.80 -9.09
C ASP A 149 18.62 -8.38 -8.47
N LEU A 150 19.55 -9.34 -8.29
CA LEU A 150 20.90 -9.06 -7.79
C LEU A 150 21.72 -8.26 -8.82
N ASP A 151 21.68 -8.65 -10.10
CA ASP A 151 22.35 -7.92 -11.18
C ASP A 151 21.82 -6.47 -11.30
N LYS A 152 20.50 -6.30 -11.22
CA LYS A 152 19.84 -4.97 -11.20
C LYS A 152 20.17 -4.13 -9.98
N SER A 153 20.52 -4.76 -8.85
CA SER A 153 20.83 -4.04 -7.62
C SER A 153 22.20 -3.35 -7.63
N HIS A 154 23.05 -3.61 -8.65
CA HIS A 154 24.43 -3.12 -8.77
C HIS A 154 25.27 -3.33 -7.49
N LEU A 155 24.88 -4.29 -6.64
CA LEU A 155 25.65 -4.68 -5.46
C LEU A 155 26.95 -5.33 -5.96
N LYS A 156 28.07 -4.90 -5.38
CA LYS A 156 29.38 -5.47 -5.70
C LYS A 156 29.46 -6.86 -5.06
N VAL A 157 29.29 -7.89 -5.89
CA VAL A 157 29.38 -9.31 -5.52
C VAL A 157 30.82 -9.80 -5.62
#